data_AF-A0A946ZF36-F1
#
_entry.id   AF-A0A946ZF36-F1
#
_cell.length_a   1.000
_cell.length_b   1.000
_cell.length_c   1.000
_cell.angle_alpha   90.00
_cell.angle_beta   90.00
_cell.angle_gamma   90.00
#
_symmetry.space_group_name_H-M   'P 1'
#
loop_
_entity.id
_entity.type
_entity.pdbx_description
1 polymer ?
#
loop_
_entity_poly.entity_id
_entity_poly.type
_entity_poly.pdbx_seq_one_letter_code
_entity_poly.pdbx_strand_id
1 'polypeptide(L)'
;AVSNDLKTDTLMAGQVIQHYELNNEKSIQLLKGEMTKEEFETCAECRSLITVYKPFVIQLKGYDQLKNYTDQQSTQTDSLLTTITQFYTVFKKNIDDSNLFVKEEVLNNLNSYREKPWFVDWTQGVLTTEMVDYFMKDQEHLNHIAAHNVLAAQNHLRFARIYKLNAIEVLQRINKRLSKD
;
A
#
# COMPACT_ATOMS: atom_id res chain seq x y z
N ALA A 1 -22.03 -12.46 -1.94
CA ALA A 1 -20.60 -12.82 -1.90
C ALA A 1 -19.72 -11.62 -2.23
N VAL A 2 -19.83 -11.01 -3.41
CA VAL A 2 -19.07 -9.81 -3.81
C VAL A 2 -19.13 -8.65 -2.79
N SER A 3 -20.30 -8.37 -2.20
CA SER A 3 -20.41 -7.32 -1.18
C SER A 3 -19.52 -7.54 0.04
N ASN A 4 -19.23 -8.80 0.40
CA ASN A 4 -18.36 -9.12 1.54
C ASN A 4 -16.88 -8.92 1.17
N ASP A 5 -16.50 -9.22 -0.08
CA ASP A 5 -15.17 -8.92 -0.60
C ASP A 5 -14.92 -7.41 -0.51
N LEU A 6 -15.80 -6.59 -1.10
CA LEU A 6 -15.67 -5.12 -1.11
C LEU A 6 -15.65 -4.51 0.31
N LYS A 7 -16.45 -5.02 1.25
CA LYS A 7 -16.42 -4.57 2.65
C LYS A 7 -15.09 -4.89 3.31
N THR A 8 -14.55 -6.08 3.07
CA THR A 8 -13.24 -6.48 3.61
C THR A 8 -12.13 -5.63 3.01
N ASP A 9 -12.15 -5.46 1.70
CA ASP A 9 -11.13 -4.72 0.97
C ASP A 9 -11.11 -3.23 1.34
N THR A 10 -12.26 -2.61 1.58
CA THR A 10 -12.34 -1.20 2.00
C THR A 10 -11.75 -0.96 3.40
N LEU A 11 -11.87 -1.95 4.30
CA LEU A 11 -11.21 -1.94 5.60
C LEU A 11 -9.69 -2.10 5.44
N MET A 12 -9.25 -3.09 4.65
CA MET A 12 -7.83 -3.33 4.38
C MET A 12 -7.17 -2.13 3.70
N ALA A 13 -7.83 -1.55 2.69
CA ALA A 13 -7.37 -0.32 2.03
C ALA A 13 -7.22 0.82 3.04
N GLY A 14 -8.14 0.96 4.01
CA GLY A 14 -8.01 1.95 5.08
C GLY A 14 -6.72 1.79 5.90
N GLN A 15 -6.37 0.55 6.25
CA GLN A 15 -5.14 0.27 7.00
C GLN A 15 -3.87 0.50 6.19
N VAL A 16 -3.90 0.22 4.88
CA VAL A 16 -2.78 0.49 3.95
C VAL A 16 -2.62 2.00 3.78
N ILE A 17 -3.72 2.73 3.59
CA ILE A 17 -3.74 4.18 3.44
C ILE A 17 -3.11 4.85 4.67
N GLN A 18 -3.57 4.50 5.88
CA GLN A 18 -3.04 5.08 7.12
C GLN A 18 -1.53 4.85 7.27
N HIS A 19 -1.06 3.64 6.94
CA HIS A 19 0.37 3.31 7.04
C HIS A 19 1.22 4.18 6.10
N TYR A 20 0.83 4.27 4.83
CA TYR A 20 1.61 5.03 3.84
C TYR A 20 1.43 6.55 3.95
N GLU A 21 0.34 7.04 4.54
CA GLU A 21 0.19 8.45 4.89
C GLU A 21 1.20 8.87 5.97
N LEU A 22 1.29 8.11 7.06
CA LEU A 22 2.28 8.35 8.12
C LEU A 22 3.71 8.24 7.57
N ASN A 23 3.97 7.20 6.77
CA ASN A 23 5.28 6.99 6.15
C ASN A 23 5.70 8.18 5.26
N ASN A 24 4.78 8.68 4.42
CA ASN A 24 5.01 9.83 3.55
C ASN A 24 5.26 11.11 4.36
N GLU A 25 4.49 11.35 5.42
CA GLU A 25 4.67 12.51 6.29
C GLU A 25 6.09 12.56 6.86
N LYS A 26 6.54 11.46 7.48
CA LYS A 26 7.89 11.36 8.06
C LYS A 26 8.99 11.43 7.00
N SER A 27 8.77 10.80 5.86
CA SER A 27 9.71 10.86 4.73
C SER A 27 9.89 12.29 4.22
N ILE A 28 8.81 13.06 4.09
CA ILE A 28 8.88 14.46 3.67
C ILE A 28 9.61 15.32 4.72
N GLN A 29 9.35 15.12 6.01
CA GLN A 29 10.05 15.83 7.08
C GLN A 29 11.57 15.60 7.02
N LEU A 30 12.00 14.35 6.81
CA LEU A 30 13.43 14.03 6.66
C LEU A 30 14.03 14.65 5.38
N LEU A 31 13.37 14.48 4.23
CA LEU A 31 13.86 14.98 2.94
C LEU A 31 14.01 16.51 2.91
N LYS A 32 13.21 17.23 3.70
CA LYS A 32 13.29 18.69 3.82
C LYS A 32 14.26 19.16 4.91
N GLY A 33 14.82 18.24 5.71
CA GLY A 33 15.62 18.57 6.88
C GLY A 33 14.83 19.25 8.01
N GLU A 34 13.50 19.02 8.05
CA GLU A 34 12.61 19.59 9.07
C GLU A 34 12.60 18.76 10.37
N MET A 35 13.09 17.51 10.32
CA MET A 35 13.16 16.63 11.49
C MET A 35 14.44 16.86 12.29
N THR A 36 14.30 17.14 13.58
CA THR A 36 15.42 17.25 14.52
C THR A 36 15.95 15.88 14.93
N LYS A 37 17.16 15.86 15.50
CA LYS A 37 17.76 14.64 16.01
C LYS A 37 16.92 14.00 17.13
N GLU A 38 16.41 14.80 18.06
CA GLU A 38 15.57 14.31 19.18
C GLU A 38 14.25 13.70 18.67
N GLU A 39 13.61 14.34 17.69
CA GLU A 39 12.40 13.81 17.04
C GLU A 39 12.70 12.49 16.32
N PHE A 40 13.84 12.40 15.61
CA PHE A 40 14.25 11.17 14.95
C PHE A 40 14.52 10.04 15.96
N GLU A 41 15.25 10.33 17.03
CA GLU A 41 15.63 9.36 18.06
C GLU A 41 14.41 8.75 18.75
N THR A 42 13.36 9.55 18.96
CA THR A 42 12.08 9.13 19.59
C THR A 42 11.08 8.51 18.60
N CYS A 43 11.31 8.64 17.29
CA CYS A 43 10.47 8.09 16.24
C CYS A 43 10.95 6.68 15.81
N ALA A 44 10.40 5.63 16.43
CA ALA A 44 10.78 4.25 16.11
C ALA A 44 10.53 3.90 14.63
N GLU A 45 9.42 4.37 14.07
CA GLU A 45 9.04 4.14 12.67
C GLU A 45 9.97 4.84 11.67
N CYS A 46 10.60 5.95 12.07
CA CYS A 46 11.51 6.72 11.21
C CYS A 46 12.73 5.91 10.77
N ARG A 47 13.14 4.92 11.57
CA ARG A 47 14.26 4.00 11.27
C ARG A 47 13.90 2.90 10.27
N SER A 48 12.62 2.82 9.88
CA SER A 48 12.05 1.75 9.08
C SER A 48 11.22 2.23 7.88
N LEU A 49 11.30 3.53 7.56
CA LEU A 49 10.47 4.17 6.54
C LEU A 49 10.56 3.48 5.19
N ILE A 50 11.74 2.99 4.81
CA ILE A 50 11.97 2.39 3.49
C ILE A 50 12.21 0.88 3.54
N THR A 51 12.06 0.26 4.72
CA THR A 51 12.33 -1.17 4.92
C THR A 51 11.10 -1.97 5.35
N VAL A 52 9.95 -1.31 5.49
CA VAL A 52 8.66 -1.95 5.83
C VAL A 52 7.72 -1.87 4.64
N TYR A 53 7.25 -3.04 4.20
CA TYR A 53 6.25 -3.18 3.15
C TYR A 53 4.92 -3.62 3.74
N LYS A 54 3.84 -2.88 3.47
CA LYS A 54 2.48 -3.26 3.81
C LYS A 54 1.67 -3.55 2.54
N PRO A 55 1.45 -4.82 2.18
CA PRO A 55 0.73 -5.17 0.95
C PRO A 55 -0.74 -4.76 1.02
N PHE A 56 -1.29 -4.37 -0.14
CA PHE A 56 -2.73 -4.29 -0.32
C PHE A 56 -3.24 -5.53 -1.06
N VAL A 57 -3.93 -6.43 -0.37
CA VAL A 57 -4.47 -7.67 -0.95
C VAL A 57 -5.99 -7.58 -1.04
N ILE A 58 -6.54 -7.69 -2.25
CA ILE A 58 -7.98 -7.67 -2.50
C ILE A 58 -8.57 -9.08 -2.51
N GLN A 59 -9.80 -9.21 -1.99
CA GLN A 59 -10.55 -10.46 -1.98
C GLN A 59 -11.20 -10.71 -3.34
N LEU A 60 -11.12 -11.95 -3.82
CA LEU A 60 -11.69 -12.35 -5.11
C LEU A 60 -12.73 -13.46 -5.01
N LYS A 61 -12.93 -14.06 -3.84
CA LYS A 61 -13.77 -15.27 -3.71
C LYS A 61 -15.20 -15.06 -4.20
N GLY A 62 -15.84 -13.95 -3.81
CA GLY A 62 -17.18 -13.62 -4.26
C GLY A 62 -17.24 -13.17 -5.72
N TYR A 63 -16.21 -12.50 -6.21
CA TYR A 63 -16.07 -12.17 -7.63
C TYR A 63 -15.93 -13.43 -8.50
N ASP A 64 -15.07 -14.37 -8.12
CA ASP A 64 -14.86 -15.62 -8.84
C ASP A 64 -16.14 -16.47 -8.90
N GLN A 65 -16.90 -16.52 -7.80
CA GLN A 65 -18.22 -17.15 -7.78
C GLN A 65 -19.20 -16.50 -8.75
N LEU A 66 -19.24 -15.17 -8.80
CA LEU A 66 -20.11 -14.43 -9.71
C LEU A 66 -19.73 -14.69 -11.17
N LYS A 67 -18.44 -14.62 -11.49
CA LYS A 67 -17.90 -14.88 -12.83
C LYS A 67 -18.26 -16.28 -13.33
N ASN A 68 -18.04 -17.30 -12.49
CA ASN A 68 -18.36 -18.69 -12.83
C ASN A 68 -19.86 -18.90 -13.09
N TYR A 69 -20.74 -18.23 -12.34
CA TYR A 69 -22.18 -18.31 -12.56
C TYR A 69 -22.59 -17.69 -13.90
N THR A 70 -21.99 -16.56 -14.27
CA THR A 70 -22.36 -15.82 -15.49
C THR A 70 -21.87 -16.48 -16.75
N ASP A 71 -20.68 -17.10 -16.72
CA ASP A 71 -20.15 -17.87 -17.85
C ASP A 71 -21.05 -19.07 -18.21
N GLN A 72 -21.84 -19.56 -17.25
CA GLN A 72 -22.79 -20.67 -17.45
C GLN A 72 -24.16 -20.24 -18.02
N GLN A 73 -24.53 -18.95 -17.95
CA GLN A 73 -25.91 -18.49 -18.23
C GLN A 73 -26.07 -17.69 -19.56
N SER A 74 -24.96 -17.35 -20.24
CA SER A 74 -24.78 -16.84 -21.62
C SER A 74 -25.77 -15.88 -22.33
N THR A 75 -26.87 -15.40 -21.74
CA THR A 75 -27.91 -14.68 -22.53
C THR A 75 -28.36 -13.31 -22.03
N GLN A 76 -27.84 -12.77 -20.91
CA GLN A 76 -28.14 -11.40 -20.49
C GLN A 76 -26.89 -10.64 -20.01
N THR A 77 -26.55 -9.55 -20.72
CA THR A 77 -25.61 -8.54 -20.26
C THR A 77 -26.26 -7.66 -19.19
N ASP A 78 -25.99 -7.96 -17.92
CA ASP A 78 -26.34 -7.09 -16.79
C ASP A 78 -25.26 -5.99 -16.63
N SER A 79 -25.67 -4.71 -16.66
CA SER A 79 -24.76 -3.58 -16.51
C SER A 79 -24.02 -3.56 -15.16
N LEU A 80 -24.64 -4.09 -14.09
CA LEU A 80 -24.00 -4.23 -12.79
C LEU A 80 -22.89 -5.29 -12.83
N LEU A 81 -23.14 -6.41 -13.51
CA LEU A 81 -22.13 -7.46 -13.71
C LEU A 81 -20.93 -6.93 -14.49
N THR A 82 -21.17 -6.19 -15.58
CA THR A 82 -20.10 -5.56 -16.37
C THR A 82 -19.28 -4.61 -15.50
N THR A 83 -19.95 -3.80 -14.67
CA THR A 83 -19.29 -2.86 -13.74
C THR A 83 -18.39 -3.61 -12.75
N ILE A 84 -18.90 -4.66 -12.11
CA ILE A 84 -18.13 -5.46 -11.14
C ILE A 84 -16.93 -6.13 -11.82
N THR A 85 -17.14 -6.68 -13.02
CA THR A 85 -16.08 -7.38 -13.78
C THR A 85 -14.96 -6.43 -14.17
N GLN A 86 -15.29 -5.25 -14.71
CA GLN A 86 -14.30 -4.23 -15.07
C GLN A 86 -13.55 -3.71 -13.83
N PHE A 87 -14.27 -3.48 -12.73
CA PHE A 87 -13.69 -3.06 -11.47
C PHE A 87 -12.58 -4.03 -11.01
N TYR A 88 -12.90 -5.31 -10.83
CA TYR A 88 -11.90 -6.29 -10.37
C TYR A 88 -10.77 -6.50 -11.37
N THR A 89 -11.06 -6.54 -12.67
CA THR A 89 -10.03 -6.74 -13.71
C THR A 89 -8.99 -5.63 -13.69
N VAL A 90 -9.43 -4.36 -13.64
CA VAL A 90 -8.52 -3.21 -13.66
C VAL A 90 -7.74 -3.12 -12.35
N PHE A 91 -8.42 -3.21 -11.20
CA PHE A 91 -7.76 -3.00 -9.93
C PHE A 91 -6.85 -4.14 -9.50
N LYS A 92 -7.19 -5.40 -9.80
CA LYS A 92 -6.33 -6.54 -9.44
C LYS A 92 -4.93 -6.36 -10.03
N LYS A 93 -4.84 -6.12 -11.33
CA LYS A 93 -3.56 -5.93 -12.01
C LYS A 93 -2.77 -4.74 -11.44
N ASN A 94 -3.42 -3.58 -11.33
CA ASN A 94 -2.73 -2.37 -10.85
C ASN A 94 -2.23 -2.51 -9.41
N ILE A 95 -3.00 -3.17 -8.54
CA ILE A 95 -2.62 -3.40 -7.15
C ILE A 95 -1.50 -4.43 -7.06
N ASP A 96 -1.56 -5.52 -7.84
CA ASP A 96 -0.49 -6.53 -7.88
C ASP A 96 0.84 -5.93 -8.35
N ASP A 97 0.83 -5.18 -9.46
CA ASP A 97 2.02 -4.54 -10.01
C ASP A 97 2.60 -3.54 -8.99
N SER A 98 1.73 -2.74 -8.38
CA SER A 98 2.15 -1.77 -7.36
C SER A 98 2.71 -2.45 -6.11
N ASN A 99 2.11 -3.56 -5.67
CA ASN A 99 2.61 -4.38 -4.56
C ASN A 99 4.03 -4.89 -4.86
N LEU A 100 4.24 -5.40 -6.08
CA LEU A 100 5.53 -5.92 -6.51
C LEU A 100 6.60 -4.82 -6.50
N PHE A 101 6.31 -3.65 -7.08
CA PHE A 101 7.29 -2.55 -7.12
C PHE A 101 7.69 -2.06 -5.73
N VAL A 102 6.75 -1.89 -4.80
CA VAL A 102 7.08 -1.47 -3.43
C VAL A 102 7.87 -2.57 -2.70
N LYS A 103 7.51 -3.84 -2.90
CA LYS A 103 8.24 -4.96 -2.30
C LYS A 103 9.69 -5.01 -2.78
N GLU A 104 9.92 -4.89 -4.09
CA GLU A 104 11.26 -4.90 -4.67
C GLU A 104 12.09 -3.73 -4.15
N GLU A 105 11.52 -2.52 -4.10
CA GLU A 105 12.17 -1.33 -3.55
C GLU A 105 12.55 -1.52 -2.08
N VAL A 106 11.63 -2.01 -1.25
CA VAL A 106 11.89 -2.29 0.17
C VAL A 106 13.01 -3.33 0.36
N LEU A 107 13.05 -4.36 -0.48
CA LEU A 107 14.10 -5.37 -0.42
C LEU A 107 15.46 -4.80 -0.86
N ASN A 108 15.49 -3.93 -1.86
CA ASN A 108 16.70 -3.25 -2.30
C ASN A 108 17.24 -2.33 -1.20
N ASN A 109 16.37 -1.56 -0.54
CA ASN A 109 16.73 -0.71 0.59
C ASN A 109 17.22 -1.51 1.79
N LEU A 110 16.61 -2.66 2.08
CA LEU A 110 17.12 -3.56 3.11
C LEU A 110 18.51 -4.09 2.77
N ASN A 111 18.78 -4.41 1.50
CA ASN A 111 20.10 -4.87 1.07
C ASN A 111 21.16 -3.77 1.22
N SER A 112 20.84 -2.51 0.95
CA SER A 112 21.79 -1.41 1.17
C SER A 112 22.15 -1.22 2.64
N TYR A 113 21.22 -1.53 3.56
CA TYR A 113 21.49 -1.48 4.99
C TYR A 113 22.42 -2.61 5.46
N ARG A 114 22.36 -3.80 4.84
CA ARG A 114 23.19 -4.96 5.23
C ARG A 114 24.68 -4.70 5.14
N GLU A 115 25.08 -3.80 4.24
CA GLU A 115 26.48 -3.43 4.02
C GLU A 115 27.01 -2.41 5.04
N LYS A 116 26.15 -1.88 5.93
CA LYS A 116 26.53 -0.85 6.90
C LYS A 116 27.03 -1.47 8.22
N PRO A 117 28.07 -0.91 8.88
CA PRO A 117 28.66 -1.50 10.09
C PRO A 117 27.68 -1.68 11.25
N TRP A 118 26.69 -0.78 11.35
CA TRP A 118 25.67 -0.76 12.40
C TRP A 118 24.44 -1.62 12.08
N PHE A 119 24.45 -2.42 11.00
CA PHE A 119 23.27 -3.21 10.59
C PHE A 119 22.75 -4.13 11.70
N VAL A 120 23.65 -4.81 12.42
CA VAL A 120 23.28 -5.69 13.54
C VAL A 120 22.58 -4.89 14.64
N ASP A 121 23.13 -3.74 15.02
CA ASP A 121 22.52 -2.86 16.03
C ASP A 121 21.12 -2.41 15.59
N TRP A 122 20.95 -2.06 14.32
CA TRP A 122 19.65 -1.70 13.75
C TRP A 122 18.63 -2.84 13.87
N THR A 123 19.03 -4.08 13.55
CA THR A 123 18.13 -5.25 13.71
C THR A 123 17.74 -5.55 15.16
N GLN A 124 18.52 -5.07 16.12
CA GLN A 124 18.27 -5.20 17.56
C GLN A 124 17.56 -3.97 18.15
N GLY A 125 17.27 -2.96 17.34
CA GLY A 125 16.66 -1.69 17.77
C GLY A 125 17.62 -0.76 18.53
N VAL A 126 18.93 -1.07 18.54
CA VAL A 126 19.97 -0.26 19.16
C VAL A 126 20.33 0.90 18.22
N LEU A 127 20.26 2.13 18.73
CA LEU A 127 20.56 3.33 17.95
C LEU A 127 21.99 3.80 18.22
N THR A 128 22.80 3.87 17.16
CA THR A 128 24.16 4.41 17.22
C THR A 128 24.21 5.81 16.63
N THR A 129 25.21 6.61 17.01
CA THR A 129 25.36 7.97 16.44
C THR A 129 25.61 7.93 14.93
N GLU A 130 26.41 6.97 14.44
CA GLU A 130 26.66 6.77 13.01
C GLU A 130 25.37 6.45 12.25
N MET A 131 24.51 5.61 12.82
CA MET A 131 23.21 5.27 12.22
C MET A 131 22.28 6.49 12.15
N VAL A 132 22.25 7.33 13.18
CA VAL A 132 21.47 8.58 13.17
C VAL A 132 21.97 9.53 12.08
N ASP A 133 23.29 9.72 11.99
CA ASP A 133 23.87 10.57 10.96
C ASP A 133 23.59 10.03 9.55
N TYR A 134 23.64 8.71 9.36
CA TYR A 134 23.24 8.07 8.10
C TYR A 134 21.78 8.37 7.75
N PHE A 135 20.84 8.06 8.65
CA PHE A 135 19.41 8.23 8.35
C PHE A 135 18.98 9.69 8.12
N MET A 136 19.66 10.65 8.76
CA MET A 136 19.27 12.05 8.67
C MET A 136 20.01 12.85 7.60
N LYS A 137 21.24 12.45 7.23
CA LYS A 137 22.15 13.31 6.45
C LYS A 137 22.79 12.63 5.25
N ASP A 138 22.83 11.30 5.22
CA ASP A 138 23.47 10.60 4.12
C ASP A 138 22.66 10.72 2.82
N GLN A 139 23.31 11.22 1.77
CA GLN A 139 22.62 11.51 0.51
C GLN A 139 22.14 10.25 -0.21
N GLU A 140 22.87 9.14 -0.10
CA GLU A 140 22.43 7.84 -0.65
C GLU A 140 21.13 7.41 0.04
N HIS A 141 21.08 7.50 1.37
CA HIS A 141 19.88 7.21 2.13
C HIS A 141 18.70 8.13 1.78
N LEU A 142 18.91 9.45 1.71
CA LEU A 142 17.86 10.39 1.33
C LEU A 142 17.33 10.12 -0.10
N ASN A 143 18.19 9.69 -1.02
CA ASN A 143 17.77 9.26 -2.35
C ASN A 143 16.88 8.01 -2.29
N HIS A 144 17.20 7.03 -1.45
CA HIS A 144 16.35 5.86 -1.20
C HIS A 144 15.00 6.26 -0.59
N ILE A 145 14.96 7.20 0.36
CA ILE A 145 13.70 7.76 0.87
C ILE A 145 12.87 8.37 -0.26
N ALA A 146 13.49 9.19 -1.12
CA ALA A 146 12.78 9.83 -2.22
C ALA A 146 12.23 8.80 -3.23
N ALA A 147 13.02 7.78 -3.60
CA ALA A 147 12.63 6.70 -4.50
C ALA A 147 11.47 5.87 -3.92
N HIS A 148 11.60 5.44 -2.67
CA HIS A 148 10.53 4.75 -1.95
C HIS A 148 9.25 5.61 -1.91
N ASN A 149 9.36 6.91 -1.64
CA ASN A 149 8.20 7.78 -1.54
C ASN A 149 7.40 7.89 -2.86
N VAL A 150 8.09 7.87 -4.01
CA VAL A 150 7.44 7.80 -5.33
C VAL A 150 6.64 6.50 -5.48
N LEU A 151 7.25 5.36 -5.16
CA LEU A 151 6.60 4.06 -5.35
C LEU A 151 5.50 3.78 -4.33
N ALA A 152 5.75 4.09 -3.05
CA ALA A 152 4.83 3.82 -1.96
C ALA A 152 3.73 4.90 -1.85
N ALA A 153 4.10 6.17 -1.67
CA ALA A 153 3.11 7.21 -1.35
C ALA A 153 2.44 7.82 -2.59
N GLN A 154 3.18 7.99 -3.70
CA GLN A 154 2.58 8.59 -4.89
C GLN A 154 1.81 7.56 -5.74
N ASN A 155 2.28 6.31 -5.78
CA ASN A 155 1.65 5.24 -6.55
C ASN A 155 0.78 4.31 -5.68
N HIS A 156 1.38 3.54 -4.76
CA HIS A 156 0.65 2.49 -4.03
C HIS A 156 -0.50 3.02 -3.17
N LEU A 157 -0.23 4.07 -2.37
CA LEU A 157 -1.24 4.77 -1.59
C LEU A 157 -2.35 5.35 -2.48
N ARG A 158 -2.01 5.89 -3.65
CA ARG A 158 -3.01 6.40 -4.62
C ARG A 158 -3.91 5.27 -5.12
N PHE A 159 -3.35 4.11 -5.47
CA PHE A 159 -4.16 2.96 -5.88
C PHE A 159 -5.08 2.47 -4.77
N ALA A 160 -4.59 2.40 -3.52
CA ALA A 160 -5.43 2.03 -2.37
C ALA A 160 -6.59 3.01 -2.15
N ARG A 161 -6.34 4.32 -2.27
CA ARG A 161 -7.38 5.37 -2.17
C ARG A 161 -8.42 5.24 -3.28
N ILE A 162 -7.98 5.14 -4.53
CA ILE A 162 -8.89 5.04 -5.68
C ILE A 162 -9.70 3.74 -5.59
N TYR A 163 -9.07 2.61 -5.24
CA TYR A 163 -9.78 1.34 -5.02
C TYR A 163 -10.88 1.51 -3.97
N LYS A 164 -10.54 2.05 -2.80
CA LYS A 164 -11.49 2.21 -1.69
C LYS A 164 -12.71 3.02 -2.10
N LEU A 165 -12.50 4.14 -2.80
CA LEU A 165 -13.59 4.99 -3.30
C LEU A 165 -14.49 4.24 -4.29
N ASN A 166 -13.91 3.56 -5.27
CA ASN A 166 -14.66 2.82 -6.28
C ASN A 166 -15.36 1.59 -5.69
N ALA A 167 -14.74 0.89 -4.73
CA ALA A 167 -15.33 -0.24 -4.02
C ALA A 167 -16.60 0.17 -3.25
N ILE A 168 -16.58 1.35 -2.62
CA ILE A 168 -17.77 1.93 -1.95
C ILE A 168 -18.88 2.18 -2.97
N GLU A 169 -18.55 2.75 -4.14
CA GLU A 169 -19.54 3.00 -5.19
C GLU A 169 -20.15 1.70 -5.74
N VAL A 170 -19.31 0.70 -6.04
CA VAL A 170 -19.78 -0.62 -6.49
C VAL A 170 -20.68 -1.25 -5.43
N LEU A 171 -20.29 -1.18 -4.15
CA LEU A 171 -21.08 -1.69 -3.04
C LEU A 171 -22.45 -1.01 -2.94
N GLN A 172 -22.52 0.32 -3.13
CA GLN A 172 -23.79 1.07 -3.17
C GLN A 172 -24.68 0.60 -4.33
N ARG A 173 -24.11 0.37 -5.53
CA ARG A 173 -24.85 -0.13 -6.69
C ARG A 173 -25.40 -1.55 -6.45
N ILE A 174 -24.62 -2.43 -5.81
CA ILE A 174 -25.07 -3.77 -5.43
C ILE A 174 -26.24 -3.68 -4.45
N ASN A 175 -26.09 -2.90 -3.37
CA ASN A 175 -27.15 -2.74 -2.37
C ASN A 175 -28.44 -2.19 -2.97
N LYS A 176 -28.34 -1.22 -3.89
CA LYS A 176 -29.50 -0.65 -4.60
C LYS A 176 -30.21 -1.66 -5.51
N ARG A 177 -29.49 -2.64 -6.09
CA ARG A 177 -30.12 -3.72 -6.86
C ARG A 177 -30.89 -4.64 -5.90
N LEU A 178 -30.22 -5.10 -4.84
CA LEU A 178 -30.79 -6.02 -3.86
C LEU A 178 -31.95 -5.43 -3.06
N SER A 179 -32.11 -4.11 -3.01
CA SER A 179 -33.25 -3.44 -2.35
C SER A 179 -34.47 -3.22 -3.24
N LYS A 180 -34.33 -3.49 -4.55
CA LYS A 180 -35.43 -3.38 -5.54
C LYS A 180 -36.08 -4.72 -5.85
N ASP A 181 -35.41 -5.81 -5.45
CA ASP A 181 -35.92 -7.17 -5.46
C ASP A 181 -36.59 -7.46 -4.11
#